data_AF-A0A956Q717-F1
#
_entry.id   AF-A0A956Q717-F1
#
_cell.length_a   1.000
_cell.length_b   1.000
_cell.length_c   1.000
_cell.angle_alpha   90.00
_cell.angle_beta   90.00
_cell.angle_gamma   90.00
#
_symmetry.space_group_name_H-M   'P 1'
#
loop_
_entity.id
_entity.type
_entity.pdbx_description
1 polymer ?
#
loop_
_entity_poly.entity_id
_entity_poly.type
_entity_poly.pdbx_seq_one_letter_code
_entity_poly.pdbx_strand_id
1 'polypeptide(L)'
;MPQSEKKAVFLDRDGTLNVEKGYIGNLDDIELYEGVAQAIRRLNDAGYLCILTTNQTGPARGYYDEGHVQALNQRVCRLLDEQAGARLDAVYYCPHLGPAAGGVVEPYNVDCTCRKPATGMIDEACRQLGPVDRRHSWVVGDKATDVEFGHNAGMNSVLLLSGYGLRVL
;
A
#
# COMPACT_ATOMS: atom_id res chain seq x y z
N MET A 1 5.11 -4.43 -30.93
CA MET A 1 6.05 -5.02 -29.96
C MET A 1 5.22 -5.47 -28.77
N PRO A 2 5.27 -6.73 -28.30
CA PRO A 2 4.66 -7.07 -27.02
C PRO A 2 5.33 -6.22 -25.93
N GLN A 3 4.53 -5.56 -25.10
CA GLN A 3 5.04 -4.71 -24.03
C GLN A 3 5.74 -5.62 -23.00
N SER A 4 7.02 -5.35 -22.72
CA SER A 4 7.76 -6.16 -21.73
C SER A 4 7.13 -6.00 -20.36
N GLU A 5 6.76 -7.13 -19.73
CA GLU A 5 6.22 -7.13 -18.38
C GLU A 5 7.24 -6.55 -17.40
N LYS A 6 6.80 -5.62 -16.55
CA LYS A 6 7.67 -4.98 -15.55
C LYS A 6 7.61 -5.77 -14.25
N LYS A 7 8.73 -5.85 -13.53
CA LYS A 7 8.74 -6.36 -12.16
C LYS A 7 8.29 -5.25 -11.21
N ALA A 8 7.48 -5.59 -10.22
CA ALA A 8 6.96 -4.64 -9.24
C ALA A 8 7.08 -5.15 -7.81
N VAL A 9 7.16 -4.22 -6.87
CA VAL A 9 6.99 -4.45 -5.43
C VAL A 9 5.82 -3.59 -4.97
N PHE A 10 4.75 -4.24 -4.55
CA PHE A 10 3.58 -3.63 -3.93
C PHE A 10 3.80 -3.58 -2.42
N LEU A 11 3.81 -2.37 -1.88
CA LEU A 11 4.19 -2.08 -0.49
C LEU A 11 2.93 -1.64 0.26
N ASP A 12 2.64 -2.23 1.41
CA ASP A 12 1.68 -1.61 2.35
C ASP A 12 2.27 -0.35 2.97
N ARG A 13 1.43 0.51 3.57
CA ARG A 13 1.85 1.78 4.16
C ARG A 13 2.13 1.65 5.66
N ASP A 14 1.06 1.44 6.43
CA ASP A 14 1.09 1.48 7.89
C ASP A 14 1.58 0.16 8.47
N GLY A 15 2.66 0.19 9.23
CA GLY A 15 3.35 -1.00 9.72
C GLY A 15 4.40 -1.56 8.77
N THR A 16 4.50 -1.03 7.55
CA THR A 16 5.45 -1.46 6.51
C THR A 16 6.42 -0.36 6.11
N LEU A 17 5.93 0.77 5.58
CA LEU A 17 6.78 1.92 5.27
C LEU A 17 6.89 2.85 6.48
N ASN A 18 5.76 3.21 7.10
CA ASN A 18 5.72 4.01 8.30
C ASN A 18 5.30 3.18 9.52
N VAL A 19 5.64 3.69 10.70
CA VAL A 19 5.22 3.13 11.98
C VAL A 19 3.69 3.04 12.03
N GLU A 20 3.18 1.88 12.45
CA GLU A 20 1.75 1.63 12.63
C GLU A 20 1.25 2.37 13.89
N LYS A 21 0.36 3.34 13.69
CA LYS A 21 -0.21 4.19 14.75
C LYS A 21 -1.76 4.23 14.70
N GLY A 22 -2.40 3.31 13.97
CA GLY A 22 -3.84 3.32 13.74
C GLY A 22 -4.26 4.44 12.79
N TYR A 23 -5.30 5.19 13.15
CA TYR A 23 -5.81 6.29 12.34
C TYR A 23 -4.98 7.56 12.58
N ILE A 24 -4.08 7.86 11.64
CA ILE A 24 -3.18 9.01 11.72
C ILE A 24 -3.95 10.30 11.39
N GLY A 25 -4.26 11.09 12.41
CA GLY A 25 -4.99 12.35 12.28
C GLY A 25 -4.12 13.55 11.85
N ASN A 26 -2.82 13.55 12.16
CA ASN A 26 -1.90 14.63 11.78
C ASN A 26 -0.79 14.11 10.85
N LEU A 27 -0.44 14.90 9.83
CA LEU A 27 0.60 14.53 8.88
C LEU A 27 2.00 14.42 9.51
N ASP A 28 2.24 15.17 10.58
CA ASP A 28 3.52 15.18 11.29
C ASP A 28 3.75 13.92 12.13
N ASP A 29 2.69 13.13 12.38
CA ASP A 29 2.79 11.86 13.09
C ASP A 29 3.32 10.72 12.18
N ILE A 30 3.40 10.95 10.86
CA ILE A 30 3.99 10.01 9.91
C ILE A 30 5.50 9.94 10.11
N GLU A 31 5.97 8.73 10.40
CA GLU A 31 7.36 8.42 10.64
C GLU A 31 7.72 7.15 9.87
N LEU A 32 8.67 7.24 8.94
CA LEU A 32 9.18 6.06 8.24
C LEU A 32 9.97 5.18 9.20
N TYR A 33 9.91 3.85 9.02
CA TYR A 33 10.87 2.98 9.68
C TYR A 33 12.29 3.26 9.16
N GLU A 34 13.26 3.09 10.04
CA GLU A 34 14.67 3.23 9.69
C GLU A 34 15.05 2.30 8.52
N GLY A 35 15.77 2.84 7.53
CA GLY A 35 16.23 2.07 6.38
C GLY A 35 15.21 1.90 5.25
N VAL A 36 13.92 2.25 5.44
CA VAL A 36 12.88 2.05 4.42
C VAL A 36 13.15 2.85 3.16
N ALA A 37 13.52 4.13 3.28
CA ALA A 37 13.81 4.97 2.12
C ALA A 37 14.98 4.38 1.31
N GLN A 38 16.04 3.92 1.97
CA GLN A 38 17.19 3.28 1.32
C GLN A 38 16.80 1.94 0.68
N ALA A 39 15.92 1.17 1.30
CA ALA A 39 15.42 -0.09 0.74
C ALA A 39 14.62 0.15 -0.55
N ILE A 40 13.69 1.11 -0.56
CA ILE A 40 12.94 1.48 -1.76
C ILE A 40 13.90 2.02 -2.83
N ARG A 41 14.88 2.84 -2.45
CA ARG A 41 15.86 3.35 -3.39
C ARG A 41 16.62 2.22 -4.10
N ARG A 42 17.03 1.19 -3.36
CA ARG A 42 17.67 -0.01 -3.94
C ARG A 42 16.75 -0.77 -4.89
N LEU A 43 15.45 -0.83 -4.61
CA LEU A 43 14.47 -1.41 -5.53
C LEU A 43 14.33 -0.58 -6.81
N ASN A 44 14.31 0.75 -6.68
CA ASN A 44 14.29 1.66 -7.83
C ASN A 44 15.53 1.46 -8.71
N ASP A 45 16.73 1.41 -8.12
CA ASP A 45 17.99 1.21 -8.83
C ASP A 45 18.08 -0.19 -9.49
N ALA A 46 17.38 -1.19 -8.91
CA ALA A 46 17.24 -2.53 -9.47
C ALA A 46 16.16 -2.65 -10.57
N GLY A 47 15.49 -1.54 -10.92
CA GLY A 47 14.49 -1.47 -11.98
C GLY A 47 13.12 -2.04 -11.62
N TYR A 48 12.79 -2.18 -10.33
CA TYR A 48 11.44 -2.52 -9.90
C TYR A 48 10.55 -1.28 -9.88
N LEU A 49 9.30 -1.44 -10.33
CA LEU A 49 8.25 -0.50 -9.97
C LEU A 49 7.96 -0.62 -8.47
N CYS A 50 8.02 0.48 -7.73
CA CYS A 50 7.66 0.51 -6.32
C CYS A 50 6.28 1.14 -6.18
N ILE A 51 5.27 0.38 -5.76
CA ILE A 51 3.87 0.80 -5.78
C ILE A 51 3.31 0.71 -4.39
N LEU A 52 2.74 1.80 -3.87
CA LEU A 52 2.05 1.78 -2.58
C LEU A 52 0.63 1.25 -2.75
N THR A 53 0.22 0.30 -1.92
CA THR A 53 -1.13 -0.27 -1.86
C THR A 53 -1.63 -0.38 -0.43
N THR A 54 -2.58 0.47 -0.04
CA THR A 54 -2.99 0.59 1.37
C THR A 54 -4.51 0.63 1.58
N ASN A 55 -4.99 -0.02 2.64
CA ASN A 55 -6.38 0.05 3.07
C ASN A 55 -6.57 1.23 4.03
N GLN A 56 -7.30 2.28 3.64
CA GLN A 56 -7.45 3.54 4.37
C GLN A 56 -8.91 3.81 4.73
N THR A 57 -9.47 3.05 5.66
CA THR A 57 -10.91 3.09 6.01
C THR A 57 -11.38 4.34 6.78
N GLY A 58 -10.49 5.29 7.06
CA GLY A 58 -10.82 6.51 7.79
C GLY A 58 -12.04 7.27 7.23
N PRO A 59 -12.14 7.47 5.89
CA PRO A 59 -13.30 8.08 5.25
C PRO A 59 -14.60 7.31 5.50
N ALA A 60 -14.63 5.99 5.27
CA ALA A 60 -15.83 5.18 5.52
C ALA A 60 -16.29 5.18 6.98
N ARG A 61 -15.39 5.43 7.93
CA ARG A 61 -15.69 5.53 9.37
C ARG A 61 -15.98 6.96 9.84
N GLY A 62 -15.78 7.97 8.99
CA GLY A 62 -15.99 9.37 9.35
C GLY A 62 -14.89 9.97 10.23
N TYR A 63 -13.68 9.40 10.24
CA TYR A 63 -12.56 9.93 11.02
C TYR A 63 -11.88 11.14 10.35
N TYR A 64 -11.84 11.14 9.03
CA TYR A 64 -11.33 12.22 8.19
C TYR A 64 -11.79 11.99 6.74
N ASP A 65 -11.74 13.01 5.90
CA ASP A 65 -12.09 12.90 4.49
C ASP A 65 -11.02 12.17 3.65
N GLU A 66 -11.33 11.86 2.40
CA GLU A 66 -10.39 11.24 1.48
C GLU A 66 -9.21 12.15 1.12
N GLY A 67 -9.38 13.47 1.17
CA GLY A 67 -8.30 14.43 0.96
C GLY A 67 -7.19 14.27 1.99
N HIS A 68 -7.54 13.93 3.24
CA HIS A 68 -6.57 13.61 4.28
C HIS A 68 -5.78 12.34 3.96
N VAL A 69 -6.41 11.30 3.40
CA VAL A 69 -5.71 10.09 2.94
C VAL A 69 -4.66 10.42 1.88
N GLN A 70 -5.04 11.28 0.92
CA GLN A 70 -4.12 11.73 -0.13
C GLN A 70 -2.95 12.51 0.47
N ALA A 71 -3.21 13.40 1.44
CA ALA A 71 -2.17 14.16 2.12
C ALA A 71 -1.21 13.27 2.91
N LEU A 72 -1.71 12.24 3.61
CA LEU A 72 -0.88 11.23 4.29
C LEU A 72 0.03 10.51 3.30
N ASN A 73 -0.51 10.05 2.16
CA ASN A 73 0.27 9.35 1.15
C ASN A 73 1.33 10.26 0.51
N GLN A 74 0.98 11.52 0.22
CA GLN A 74 1.95 12.51 -0.27
C GLN A 74 3.05 12.80 0.75
N ARG A 75 2.74 12.79 2.05
CA ARG A 75 3.76 12.93 3.11
C ARG A 75 4.73 11.75 3.10
N VAL A 76 4.25 10.52 2.97
CA VAL A 76 5.11 9.33 2.82
C VAL A 76 6.02 9.46 1.60
N CYS A 77 5.48 9.83 0.43
CA CYS A 77 6.29 10.04 -0.78
C CYS A 77 7.38 11.10 -0.58
N ARG A 78 7.05 12.23 0.05
CA ARG A 78 8.04 13.29 0.35
C ARG A 78 9.13 12.81 1.28
N LEU A 79 8.80 12.09 2.35
CA LEU A 79 9.79 11.55 3.29
C LEU A 79 10.74 10.56 2.61
N LEU A 80 10.23 9.71 1.71
CA LEU A 80 11.04 8.76 0.95
C LEU A 80 12.06 9.48 0.04
N ASP A 81 11.62 10.53 -0.64
CA ASP A 81 12.48 11.36 -1.49
C ASP A 81 13.50 12.15 -0.65
N GLU A 82 13.07 12.82 0.41
CA GLU A 82 13.92 13.62 1.31
C GLU A 82 15.03 12.78 1.96
N GLN A 83 14.75 11.52 2.35
CA GLN A 83 15.71 10.68 3.06
C GLN A 83 16.71 9.94 2.17
N ALA A 84 16.33 9.57 0.92
CA ALA A 84 17.19 8.75 0.07
C ALA A 84 17.01 8.96 -1.45
N GLY A 85 16.23 9.96 -1.87
CA GLY A 85 15.80 10.12 -3.27
C GLY A 85 15.00 8.90 -3.75
N ALA A 86 14.27 8.24 -2.85
CA ALA A 86 13.49 7.06 -3.14
C ALA A 86 12.11 7.45 -3.66
N ARG A 87 11.59 6.67 -4.62
CA ARG A 87 10.35 7.01 -5.35
C ARG A 87 9.39 5.85 -5.40
N LEU A 88 8.12 6.19 -5.22
CA LEU A 88 6.99 5.32 -5.53
C LEU A 88 6.48 5.69 -6.93
N ASP A 89 6.40 4.72 -7.82
CA ASP A 89 5.93 4.91 -9.19
C ASP A 89 4.42 5.11 -9.26
N ALA A 90 3.68 4.62 -8.26
CA ALA A 90 2.26 4.89 -8.10
C ALA A 90 1.80 4.66 -6.65
N VAL A 91 0.64 5.23 -6.33
CA VAL A 91 -0.07 5.02 -5.06
C VAL A 91 -1.50 4.63 -5.35
N TYR A 92 -1.93 3.50 -4.80
CA TYR A 92 -3.30 3.05 -4.79
C TYR A 92 -3.76 2.84 -3.35
N TYR A 93 -4.98 3.25 -3.05
CA TYR A 93 -5.55 3.07 -1.73
C TYR A 93 -7.04 2.73 -1.82
N CYS A 94 -7.55 2.07 -0.79
CA CYS A 94 -8.98 1.78 -0.66
C CYS A 94 -9.58 2.58 0.50
N PRO A 95 -10.45 3.56 0.24
CA PRO A 95 -11.16 4.31 1.29
C PRO A 95 -12.39 3.57 1.86
N HIS A 96 -12.80 2.47 1.22
CA HIS A 96 -14.08 1.82 1.46
C HIS A 96 -14.06 0.85 2.64
N LEU A 97 -15.25 0.68 3.24
CA LEU A 97 -15.54 -0.34 4.23
C LEU A 97 -17.04 -0.63 4.21
N GLY A 98 -17.46 -1.88 3.95
CA GLY A 98 -18.87 -2.21 3.90
C GLY A 98 -19.61 -1.96 5.22
N PRO A 99 -20.95 -1.78 5.20
CA PRO A 99 -21.72 -1.48 6.41
C PRO A 99 -21.63 -2.57 7.47
N ALA A 100 -21.59 -3.84 7.05
CA ALA A 100 -21.42 -4.99 7.96
C ALA A 100 -20.08 -4.99 8.70
N ALA A 101 -19.05 -4.33 8.15
CA ALA A 101 -17.74 -4.17 8.77
C ALA A 101 -17.58 -2.83 9.51
N GLY A 102 -18.67 -2.04 9.62
CA GLY A 102 -18.73 -0.79 10.37
C GLY A 102 -18.42 0.47 9.55
N GLY A 103 -18.57 0.43 8.23
CA GLY A 103 -18.61 1.65 7.41
C GLY A 103 -19.96 2.36 7.51
N VAL A 104 -19.95 3.67 7.68
CA VAL A 104 -21.16 4.48 7.95
C VAL A 104 -21.26 5.73 7.06
N VAL A 105 -20.19 6.11 6.36
CA VAL A 105 -20.15 7.34 5.54
C VAL A 105 -20.22 7.00 4.06
N GLU A 106 -21.23 7.53 3.37
CA GLU A 106 -21.36 7.49 1.90
C GLU A 106 -20.36 8.45 1.22
N PRO A 107 -19.82 8.12 0.02
CA PRO A 107 -20.07 6.90 -0.75
C PRO A 107 -19.15 5.72 -0.35
N TYR A 108 -18.47 5.80 0.80
CA TYR A 108 -17.39 4.89 1.16
C TYR A 108 -17.85 3.62 1.91
N ASN A 109 -19.07 3.61 2.43
CA ASN A 109 -19.69 2.51 3.18
C ASN A 109 -20.18 1.37 2.27
N VAL A 110 -19.31 0.85 1.41
CA VAL A 110 -19.64 -0.19 0.42
C VAL A 110 -18.67 -1.35 0.46
N ASP A 111 -19.14 -2.54 0.09
CA ASP A 111 -18.25 -3.65 -0.24
C ASP A 111 -17.63 -3.39 -1.60
N CYS A 112 -16.32 -3.57 -1.70
CA CYS A 112 -15.55 -3.23 -2.90
C CYS A 112 -14.53 -4.32 -3.25
N THR A 113 -14.03 -4.28 -4.47
CA THR A 113 -12.99 -5.19 -4.96
C THR A 113 -11.57 -4.64 -4.77
N CYS A 114 -11.42 -3.38 -4.34
CA CYS A 114 -10.10 -2.76 -4.16
C CYS A 114 -9.52 -2.95 -2.75
N ARG A 115 -10.33 -3.26 -1.73
CA ARG A 115 -9.85 -3.48 -0.36
C ARG A 115 -9.09 -4.81 -0.26
N LYS A 116 -7.85 -4.80 0.23
CA LYS A 116 -7.09 -6.03 0.52
C LYS A 116 -7.88 -6.92 1.49
N PRO A 117 -8.00 -8.24 1.24
CA PRO A 117 -7.16 -9.05 0.34
C PRO A 117 -7.65 -9.19 -1.12
N ALA A 118 -8.66 -8.42 -1.56
CA ALA A 118 -9.07 -8.40 -2.96
C ALA A 118 -8.03 -7.68 -3.84
N THR A 119 -7.89 -8.10 -5.11
CA THR A 119 -6.77 -7.73 -6.00
C THR A 119 -6.95 -6.40 -6.73
N GLY A 120 -8.07 -5.68 -6.54
CA GLY A 120 -8.44 -4.56 -7.40
C GLY A 120 -7.40 -3.43 -7.48
N MET A 121 -6.62 -3.18 -6.42
CA MET A 121 -5.52 -2.21 -6.49
C MET A 121 -4.35 -2.66 -7.38
N ILE A 122 -4.03 -3.97 -7.42
CA ILE A 122 -3.01 -4.53 -8.33
C ILE A 122 -3.52 -4.49 -9.78
N ASP A 123 -4.80 -4.83 -9.98
CA ASP A 123 -5.39 -4.86 -11.31
C ASP A 123 -5.45 -3.45 -11.91
N GLU A 124 -5.79 -2.45 -11.10
CA GLU A 124 -5.76 -1.04 -11.48
C GLU A 124 -4.33 -0.55 -11.79
N ALA A 125 -3.34 -0.95 -10.99
CA ALA A 125 -1.94 -0.65 -11.27
C ALA A 125 -1.49 -1.22 -12.63
N CYS A 126 -1.84 -2.48 -12.92
CA CYS A 126 -1.54 -3.09 -14.22
C CYS A 126 -2.24 -2.37 -15.38
N ARG A 127 -3.47 -1.90 -15.17
CA ARG A 127 -4.23 -1.14 -16.18
C ARG A 127 -3.56 0.20 -16.50
N GLN A 128 -3.03 0.89 -15.50
CA GLN A 128 -2.45 2.23 -15.66
C GLN A 128 -0.97 2.22 -16.06
N LEU A 129 -0.16 1.33 -15.48
CA LEU A 129 1.31 1.31 -15.63
C LEU A 129 1.81 0.32 -16.70
N GLY A 130 0.90 -0.51 -17.20
CA GLY A 130 1.18 -1.62 -18.11
C GLY A 130 1.30 -2.97 -17.38
N PRO A 131 1.45 -4.07 -18.13
CA PRO A 131 1.49 -5.42 -17.57
C PRO A 131 2.67 -5.62 -16.61
N VAL A 132 2.39 -6.30 -15.50
CA VAL A 132 3.37 -6.64 -14.45
C VAL A 132 3.63 -8.14 -14.46
N ASP A 133 4.91 -8.52 -14.40
CA ASP A 133 5.32 -9.92 -14.26
C ASP A 133 5.03 -10.37 -12.82
N ARG A 134 3.83 -10.92 -12.61
CA ARG A 134 3.34 -11.28 -11.28
C ARG A 134 4.24 -12.30 -10.57
N ARG A 135 4.85 -13.24 -11.32
CA ARG A 135 5.70 -14.31 -10.76
C ARG A 135 7.03 -13.79 -10.22
N HIS A 136 7.55 -12.69 -10.76
CA HIS A 136 8.76 -12.03 -10.29
C HIS A 136 8.48 -10.72 -9.54
N SER A 137 7.23 -10.51 -9.16
CA SER A 137 6.77 -9.39 -8.36
C SER A 137 6.41 -9.83 -6.95
N TRP A 138 6.33 -8.85 -6.06
CA TRP A 138 6.22 -9.07 -4.62
C TRP A 138 5.15 -8.18 -4.02
N VAL A 139 4.41 -8.71 -3.05
CA VAL A 139 3.67 -7.91 -2.06
C VAL A 139 4.45 -7.95 -0.75
N VAL A 140 4.63 -6.79 -0.12
CA VAL A 140 5.31 -6.65 1.17
C VAL A 140 4.38 -5.91 2.11
N GLY A 141 4.08 -6.52 3.24
CA GLY A 141 3.14 -5.97 4.22
C GLY A 141 3.37 -6.52 5.63
N ASP A 142 2.63 -6.00 6.60
CA ASP A 142 2.75 -6.37 8.01
C ASP A 142 1.56 -7.21 8.51
N LYS A 143 0.54 -7.43 7.68
CA LYS A 143 -0.68 -8.16 8.03
C LYS A 143 -0.83 -9.42 7.18
N ALA A 144 -1.51 -10.42 7.74
CA ALA A 144 -1.92 -11.62 6.99
C ALA A 144 -2.73 -11.26 5.73
N THR A 145 -3.50 -10.17 5.77
CA THR A 145 -4.25 -9.66 4.61
C THR A 145 -3.36 -9.23 3.44
N ASP A 146 -2.12 -8.82 3.69
CA ASP A 146 -1.17 -8.47 2.63
C ASP A 146 -0.60 -9.72 1.96
N VAL A 147 -0.32 -10.76 2.76
CA VAL A 147 0.10 -12.07 2.25
C VAL A 147 -1.00 -12.69 1.40
N GLU A 148 -2.24 -12.64 1.88
CA GLU A 148 -3.40 -13.13 1.12
C GLU A 148 -3.64 -12.30 -0.14
N PHE A 149 -3.47 -10.97 -0.09
CA PHE A 149 -3.54 -10.07 -1.24
C PHE A 149 -2.54 -10.46 -2.35
N GLY A 150 -1.28 -10.73 -1.99
CA GLY A 150 -0.27 -11.19 -2.93
C GLY A 150 -0.57 -12.58 -3.47
N HIS A 151 -0.98 -13.52 -2.61
CA HIS A 151 -1.38 -14.87 -3.03
C HIS A 151 -2.55 -14.83 -4.03
N ASN A 152 -3.61 -14.07 -3.73
CA ASN A 152 -4.77 -13.91 -4.60
C ASN A 152 -4.41 -13.30 -5.95
N ALA A 153 -3.38 -12.47 -6.00
CA ALA A 153 -2.86 -11.90 -7.24
C ALA A 153 -1.93 -12.86 -8.01
N GLY A 154 -1.51 -13.98 -7.43
CA GLY A 154 -0.51 -14.88 -8.01
C GLY A 154 0.92 -14.33 -7.92
N MET A 155 1.21 -13.55 -6.87
CA MET A 155 2.50 -12.95 -6.58
C MET A 155 3.19 -13.59 -5.38
N ASN A 156 4.50 -13.37 -5.26
CA ASN A 156 5.22 -13.68 -4.04
C ASN A 156 4.82 -12.69 -2.93
N SER A 157 4.91 -13.12 -1.67
CA SER A 157 4.58 -12.26 -0.52
C SER A 157 5.67 -12.32 0.56
N VAL A 158 5.95 -11.18 1.17
CA VAL A 158 6.80 -11.06 2.35
C VAL A 158 5.98 -10.46 3.47
N LEU A 159 5.88 -11.20 4.58
CA LEU A 159 5.35 -10.68 5.84
C LEU A 159 6.52 -10.08 6.63
N LEU A 160 6.44 -8.78 6.91
CA LEU A 160 7.38 -8.10 7.80
C LEU A 160 7.01 -8.39 9.26
N LEU A 161 8.00 -8.31 10.15
CA LEU A 161 7.80 -8.45 11.61
C LEU A 161 7.56 -7.09 12.30
N SER A 162 7.59 -5.99 11.56
CA SER A 162 7.15 -4.67 12.00
C SER A 162 5.62 -4.62 12.13
N GLY A 163 5.08 -3.55 12.74
CA GLY A 163 3.63 -3.35 12.86
C GLY A 163 2.91 -4.54 13.52
N TYR A 164 1.96 -5.14 12.81
CA TYR A 164 1.19 -6.31 13.24
C TYR A 164 1.88 -7.66 12.96
N GLY A 165 3.02 -7.68 12.30
CA GLY A 165 3.69 -8.90 11.81
C GLY A 165 3.90 -9.98 12.87
N LEU A 166 4.38 -9.60 14.05
CA LEU A 166 4.62 -10.54 15.16
C LEU A 166 3.33 -11.10 15.77
N ARG A 167 2.16 -10.50 15.50
CA ARG A 167 0.86 -10.93 16.06
C ARG A 167 0.11 -11.90 15.13
N VAL A 168 0.62 -12.11 13.92
CA VAL A 168 -0.01 -12.97 12.91
C VAL A 168 0.78 -14.26 12.65
N LEU A 169 1.87 -14.49 13.38
CA LEU A 169 2.61 -15.75 13.49
C LEU A 169 2.05 -16.61 14.61
#